data_AF-A0A2E3DGD5-F1
#
_entry.id   AF-A0A2E3DGD5-F1
#
_cell.length_a   1.000
_cell.length_b   1.000
_cell.length_c   1.000
_cell.angle_alpha   90.00
_cell.angle_beta   90.00
_cell.angle_gamma   90.00
#
_symmetry.space_group_name_H-M   'P 1'
#
loop_
_entity.id
_entity.type
_entity.pdbx_description
1 polymer ?
#
loop_
_entity_poly.entity_id
_entity_poly.type
_entity_poly.pdbx_seq_one_letter_code
_entity_poly.pdbx_strand_id
1 'polypeptide(L)'
;YGVTTITVTVEDGGLDADLSTTADNATFSRTFDVTVRGEFTWHNYTLPVDVNNDGVVSALDALIVINHLNQSGSHELSPTKPSGAMWLDVNKDQWVSPADAIAIINHLNIGLFEVALGIVPLDLSGNQITSLNVGEIFYLSLVTEDLRTDSKGVFAGYADVQYPAANIEIAGVASFLSPYVNGRSWNTESPGLIDEWGAFAGLTETGDGSYIISTIPMKATKAGSIVFGASTSDNHPVHDVLLYGSEDIVDPNSIYYRATELLILEDAEGEGWSEEEDLIDLISANKVIDPSCSDRFFRDY
;
A
#
# COMPACT_ATOMS: atom_id res chain seq x y z
N TYR A 1 20.79 -10.82 31.79
CA TYR A 1 20.46 -11.19 30.40
C TYR A 1 21.07 -12.55 30.11
N GLY A 2 20.44 -13.34 29.25
CA GLY A 2 20.89 -14.71 28.93
C GLY A 2 19.82 -15.51 28.19
N VAL A 3 20.21 -16.68 27.70
CA VAL A 3 19.30 -17.66 27.10
C VAL A 3 19.05 -18.77 28.12
N THR A 4 17.80 -19.16 28.32
CA THR A 4 17.43 -20.32 29.13
C THR A 4 16.49 -21.21 28.34
N THR A 5 16.68 -22.52 28.40
CA THR A 5 15.80 -23.49 27.75
C THR A 5 14.72 -23.88 28.74
N ILE A 6 13.45 -23.71 28.35
CA ILE A 6 12.30 -24.16 29.15
C ILE A 6 11.77 -25.44 28.52
N THR A 7 11.59 -26.48 29.35
CA THR A 7 10.87 -27.70 29.00
C THR A 7 9.48 -27.66 29.62
N VAL A 8 8.45 -27.69 28.78
CA VAL A 8 7.06 -27.85 29.22
C VAL A 8 6.65 -29.29 28.98
N THR A 9 6.17 -29.96 30.03
CA THR A 9 5.60 -31.32 29.95
C THR A 9 4.12 -31.25 30.25
N VAL A 10 3.32 -31.83 29.37
CA VAL A 10 1.89 -32.05 29.57
C VAL A 10 1.68 -33.54 29.81
N GLU A 11 0.86 -33.87 30.80
CA GLU A 11 0.47 -35.22 31.15
C GLU A 11 -1.05 -35.36 30.98
N ASP A 12 -1.47 -36.44 30.33
CA ASP A 12 -2.85 -36.87 30.18
C ASP A 12 -3.08 -38.07 31.11
N GLY A 13 -4.24 -38.11 31.77
CA GLY A 13 -4.65 -39.16 32.72
C GLY A 13 -5.14 -40.43 32.04
N GLY A 14 -4.76 -40.68 30.79
CA GLY A 14 -5.09 -41.91 30.09
C GLY A 14 -6.60 -42.17 29.93
N LEU A 15 -6.98 -43.44 30.00
CA LEU A 15 -8.35 -43.91 29.77
C LEU A 15 -9.28 -43.62 30.95
N ASP A 16 -8.74 -43.47 32.16
CA ASP A 16 -9.52 -43.22 33.37
C ASP A 16 -9.61 -41.72 33.73
N ALA A 17 -8.82 -40.87 33.07
CA ALA A 17 -8.73 -39.42 33.28
C ALA A 17 -8.29 -39.03 34.70
N ASP A 18 -7.61 -39.92 35.43
CA ASP A 18 -7.11 -39.68 36.78
C ASP A 18 -5.57 -39.60 36.78
N LEU A 19 -5.03 -38.40 36.97
CA LEU A 19 -3.57 -38.18 36.99
C LEU A 19 -2.86 -38.91 38.15
N SER A 20 -3.59 -39.43 39.15
CA SER A 20 -3.01 -40.18 40.26
C SER A 20 -2.76 -41.66 39.96
N THR A 21 -3.40 -42.21 38.93
CA THR A 21 -3.24 -43.60 38.45
C THR A 21 -2.24 -43.67 37.30
N THR A 22 -0.95 -43.57 37.62
CA THR A 22 0.14 -43.38 36.63
C THR A 22 0.38 -44.54 35.65
N ALA A 23 -0.47 -45.57 35.62
CA ALA A 23 -0.26 -46.78 34.82
C ALA A 23 -0.53 -46.57 33.32
N ASP A 24 -1.48 -45.69 32.98
CA ASP A 24 -1.89 -45.37 31.61
C ASP A 24 -1.72 -43.88 31.26
N ASN A 25 -1.17 -43.07 32.17
CA ASN A 25 -0.82 -41.69 31.88
C ASN A 25 0.15 -41.60 30.69
N ALA A 26 -0.07 -40.61 29.83
CA ALA A 26 0.80 -40.30 28.70
C ALA A 26 1.36 -38.88 28.83
N THR A 27 2.66 -38.71 28.60
CA THR A 27 3.29 -37.39 28.65
C THR A 27 3.82 -36.94 27.30
N PHE A 28 3.70 -35.64 27.03
CA PHE A 28 4.32 -34.98 25.90
C PHE A 28 5.12 -33.77 26.38
N SER A 29 6.39 -33.66 25.96
CA SER A 29 7.24 -32.52 26.30
C SER A 29 7.64 -31.71 25.08
N ARG A 30 7.72 -30.40 25.24
CA ARG A 30 8.26 -29.47 24.25
C ARG A 30 9.27 -28.53 24.91
N THR A 31 10.40 -28.33 24.25
CA THR A 31 11.40 -27.35 24.64
C THR A 31 11.32 -26.11 23.77
N PHE A 32 11.58 -24.95 24.38
CA PHE A 32 11.83 -23.71 23.66
C PHE A 32 12.84 -22.85 24.42
N ASP A 33 13.65 -22.11 23.66
CA ASP A 33 14.62 -21.19 24.22
C ASP A 33 13.95 -19.84 24.50
N VAL A 34 14.11 -19.36 25.72
CA VAL A 34 13.71 -18.02 26.14
C VAL A 34 14.96 -17.17 26.25
N THR A 35 15.02 -16.11 25.44
CA THR A 35 16.12 -15.13 25.49
C THR A 35 15.67 -13.91 26.27
N VAL A 36 16.32 -13.63 27.40
CA VAL A 36 16.13 -12.39 28.17
C VAL A 36 17.23 -11.42 27.78
N ARG A 37 16.92 -10.41 26.97
CA ARG A 37 17.83 -9.30 26.64
C ARG A 37 17.92 -8.32 27.82
N GLY A 38 19.03 -7.57 27.91
CA GLY A 38 19.15 -6.47 28.88
C GLY A 38 18.16 -5.35 28.55
N GLU A 39 17.94 -4.42 29.49
CA GLU A 39 17.17 -3.22 29.16
C GLU A 39 17.85 -2.43 28.04
N PHE A 40 17.09 -2.07 27.02
CA PHE A 40 17.55 -1.16 25.97
C PHE A 40 17.55 0.24 26.55
N THR A 41 18.64 0.62 27.20
CA THR A 41 18.75 1.89 27.93
C THR A 41 18.61 3.12 27.02
N TRP A 42 18.76 2.94 25.71
CA TRP A 42 18.55 3.97 24.68
C TRP A 42 17.11 4.09 24.19
N HIS A 43 16.22 3.22 24.65
CA HIS A 43 14.83 3.20 24.23
C HIS A 43 13.89 3.85 25.25
N ASN A 44 13.00 4.73 24.78
CA ASN A 44 11.95 5.31 25.61
C ASN A 44 10.76 4.35 25.71
N TYR A 45 10.66 3.60 26.82
CA TYR A 45 9.58 2.64 27.04
C TYR A 45 8.20 3.28 27.29
N THR A 46 8.14 4.55 27.67
CA THR A 46 6.88 5.27 27.87
C THR A 46 6.28 5.66 26.54
N LEU A 47 7.10 6.25 25.67
CA LEU A 47 6.70 6.72 24.36
C LEU A 47 7.89 6.62 23.38
N PRO A 48 8.02 5.51 22.63
CA PRO A 48 9.18 5.21 21.78
C PRO A 48 9.66 6.34 20.86
N VAL A 49 8.71 7.08 20.29
CA VAL A 49 8.92 8.09 19.25
C VAL A 49 9.20 9.49 19.82
N ASP A 50 9.03 9.66 21.13
CA ASP A 50 9.42 10.87 21.87
C ASP A 50 10.85 10.68 22.39
N VAL A 51 11.82 11.16 21.62
CA VAL A 51 13.25 10.88 21.87
C VAL A 51 13.85 11.85 22.87
N ASN A 52 13.23 13.02 23.07
CA ASN A 52 13.65 14.00 24.07
C ASN A 52 12.94 13.81 25.42
N ASN A 53 11.88 12.99 25.45
CA ASN A 53 11.02 12.68 26.60
C ASN A 53 10.40 13.92 27.24
N ASP A 54 9.91 14.85 26.41
CA ASP A 54 9.14 16.02 26.85
C ASP A 54 7.63 15.75 26.95
N GLY A 55 7.17 14.57 26.53
CA GLY A 55 5.78 14.12 26.57
C GLY A 55 4.96 14.50 25.33
N VAL A 56 5.56 15.10 24.31
CA VAL A 56 4.91 15.50 23.06
C VAL A 56 5.71 14.97 21.87
N VAL A 57 5.08 14.17 21.01
CA VAL A 57 5.71 13.74 19.75
C VAL A 57 5.62 14.87 18.73
N SER A 58 6.75 15.36 18.24
CA SER A 58 6.81 16.45 17.28
C SER A 58 7.92 16.25 16.23
N ALA A 59 7.97 17.14 15.24
CA ALA A 59 9.06 17.13 14.25
C ALA A 59 10.46 17.31 14.88
N LEU A 60 10.54 17.85 16.11
CA LEU A 60 11.80 17.95 16.85
C LEU A 60 12.38 16.57 17.14
N ASP A 61 11.55 15.57 17.45
CA ASP A 61 12.00 14.21 17.75
C ASP A 61 12.70 13.58 16.55
N ALA A 62 12.09 13.71 15.36
CA ALA A 62 12.69 13.25 14.12
C ALA A 62 13.99 14.03 13.80
N LEU A 63 13.99 15.35 14.01
CA LEU A 63 15.14 16.20 13.74
C LEU A 63 16.34 15.86 14.64
N ILE A 64 16.10 15.46 15.89
CA ILE A 64 17.15 14.99 16.82
C ILE A 64 17.87 13.78 16.23
N VAL A 65 17.14 12.77 15.79
CA VAL A 65 17.72 11.55 15.21
C VAL A 65 18.46 11.87 13.90
N ILE A 66 17.86 12.66 13.01
CA ILE A 66 18.48 13.07 11.74
C ILE A 66 19.78 13.84 11.98
N ASN A 67 19.79 14.77 12.92
CA ASN A 67 21.00 15.53 13.26
C ASN A 67 22.09 14.64 13.85
N HIS A 68 21.74 13.66 14.68
CA HIS A 68 22.69 12.68 15.19
C HIS A 68 23.31 11.84 14.07
N LEU A 69 22.48 11.35 13.14
CA LEU A 69 22.92 10.59 11.97
C LEU A 69 23.81 11.42 11.04
N ASN A 70 23.51 12.70 10.83
CA ASN A 70 24.36 13.59 10.03
C ASN A 70 25.73 13.86 10.67
N GLN A 71 25.84 13.78 12.00
CA GLN A 71 27.09 14.01 12.73
C GLN A 71 27.94 12.74 12.86
N SER A 72 27.31 11.59 13.10
CA SER A 72 28.01 10.35 13.49
C SER A 72 27.77 9.16 12.55
N GLY A 73 26.88 9.31 11.57
CA GLY A 73 26.40 8.20 10.74
C GLY A 73 25.49 7.24 11.51
N SER A 74 25.08 6.15 10.84
CA SER A 74 24.40 5.04 11.52
C SER A 74 25.42 4.21 12.28
N HIS A 75 25.15 3.89 13.54
CA HIS A 75 26.07 3.09 14.34
C HIS A 75 25.35 2.35 15.48
N GLU A 76 26.01 1.32 16.01
CA GLU A 76 25.58 0.62 17.21
C GLU A 76 25.72 1.54 18.44
N LEU A 77 24.72 1.52 19.31
CA LEU A 77 24.71 2.30 20.55
C LEU A 77 25.39 1.52 21.67
N SER A 78 26.02 2.24 22.60
CA SER A 78 26.63 1.61 23.77
C SER A 78 25.59 0.85 24.59
N PRO A 79 25.94 -0.28 25.24
CA PRO A 79 24.98 -1.02 26.08
C PRO A 79 24.31 -0.19 27.18
N THR A 80 24.99 0.86 27.64
CA THR A 80 24.49 1.83 28.62
C THR A 80 24.40 3.22 28.01
N LYS A 81 23.21 3.83 28.07
CA LYS A 81 22.97 5.23 27.71
C LYS A 81 23.58 6.19 28.75
N PRO A 82 24.38 7.19 28.33
CA PRO A 82 24.86 8.23 29.23
C PRO A 82 23.72 9.03 29.88
N SER A 83 23.95 9.50 31.11
CA SER A 83 23.00 10.40 31.79
C SER A 83 22.82 11.69 30.98
N GLY A 84 21.58 12.08 30.73
CA GLY A 84 21.23 13.27 29.94
C GLY A 84 21.23 13.07 28.42
N ALA A 85 21.60 11.89 27.92
CA ALA A 85 21.43 11.57 26.50
C ALA A 85 19.95 11.29 26.17
N MET A 86 19.56 11.66 24.95
CA MET A 86 18.25 11.39 24.35
C MET A 86 18.07 9.90 24.03
N TRP A 87 16.82 9.46 23.84
CA TRP A 87 16.45 8.07 23.54
C TRP A 87 16.39 7.84 22.03
N LEU A 88 17.57 7.68 21.42
CA LEU A 88 17.72 7.64 19.96
C LEU A 88 17.27 6.32 19.30
N ASP A 89 17.13 5.24 20.07
CA ASP A 89 16.76 3.90 19.58
C ASP A 89 15.26 3.70 19.73
N VAL A 90 14.52 4.03 18.67
CA VAL A 90 13.06 4.02 18.66
C VAL A 90 12.55 2.59 18.47
N ASN A 91 13.22 1.80 17.63
CA ASN A 91 12.76 0.47 17.23
C ASN A 91 13.30 -0.69 18.10
N LYS A 92 14.17 -0.41 19.09
CA LYS A 92 14.82 -1.35 20.02
C LYS A 92 15.80 -2.31 19.36
N ASP A 93 16.47 -1.91 18.29
CA ASP A 93 17.45 -2.74 17.61
C ASP A 93 18.89 -2.52 18.09
N GLN A 94 19.11 -1.62 19.07
CA GLN A 94 20.40 -1.22 19.61
C GLN A 94 21.26 -0.41 18.63
N TRP A 95 20.70 0.02 17.50
CA TRP A 95 21.33 0.91 16.56
C TRP A 95 20.62 2.26 16.58
N VAL A 96 21.33 3.29 16.16
CA VAL A 96 20.71 4.51 15.67
C VAL A 96 20.87 4.53 14.16
N SER A 97 19.76 4.56 13.45
CA SER A 97 19.70 4.42 12.01
C SER A 97 18.57 5.27 11.40
N PRO A 98 18.49 5.41 10.06
CA PRO A 98 17.34 6.02 9.42
C PRO A 98 16.00 5.36 9.77
N ALA A 99 15.99 4.09 10.18
CA ALA A 99 14.76 3.41 10.57
C ALA A 99 14.13 4.03 11.84
N ASP A 100 14.96 4.53 12.77
CA ASP A 100 14.49 5.23 13.97
C ASP A 100 13.81 6.55 13.61
N ALA A 101 14.42 7.33 12.70
CA ALA A 101 13.84 8.57 12.21
C ALA A 101 12.54 8.32 11.42
N ILE A 102 12.53 7.29 10.56
CA ILE A 102 11.33 6.92 9.79
C ILE A 102 10.19 6.49 10.72
N ALA A 103 10.47 5.78 11.81
CA ALA A 103 9.43 5.39 12.77
C ALA A 103 8.73 6.62 13.38
N ILE A 104 9.49 7.67 13.71
CA ILE A 104 8.94 8.94 14.23
C ILE A 104 8.16 9.68 13.13
N ILE A 105 8.72 9.81 11.93
CA ILE A 105 8.04 10.47 10.80
C ILE A 105 6.72 9.77 10.48
N ASN A 106 6.73 8.44 10.45
CA ASN A 106 5.51 7.67 10.26
C ASN A 106 4.53 7.92 11.41
N HIS A 107 4.98 7.96 12.66
CA HIS A 107 4.11 8.30 13.79
C HIS A 107 3.48 9.70 13.68
N LEU A 108 4.25 10.70 13.27
CA LEU A 108 3.73 12.03 12.99
C LEU A 108 2.69 12.02 11.86
N ASN A 109 2.86 11.13 10.88
CA ASN A 109 1.95 10.97 9.77
C ASN A 109 0.74 10.06 10.07
N ILE A 110 0.73 9.33 11.20
CA ILE A 110 -0.36 8.41 11.58
C ILE A 110 -1.60 9.18 12.10
N GLY A 111 -1.45 10.44 12.54
CA GLY A 111 -2.53 11.24 13.13
C GLY A 111 -3.00 12.44 12.32
N LEU A 112 -2.52 12.65 11.09
CA LEU A 112 -2.80 13.89 10.35
C LEU A 112 -3.96 13.78 9.37
N PHE A 113 -4.34 12.58 8.94
CA PHE A 113 -5.37 12.43 7.92
C PHE A 113 -6.74 12.19 8.54
N GLU A 114 -7.65 13.15 8.38
CA GLU A 114 -9.04 13.03 8.81
C GLU A 114 -9.89 12.28 7.76
N VAL A 115 -9.46 12.32 6.50
CA VAL A 115 -10.19 11.75 5.38
C VAL A 115 -9.22 11.19 4.35
N ALA A 116 -9.59 10.10 3.69
CA ALA A 116 -8.92 9.61 2.49
C ALA A 116 -9.78 9.88 1.24
N LEU A 117 -9.12 10.32 0.18
CA LEU A 117 -9.67 10.32 -1.18
C LEU A 117 -8.80 9.42 -2.05
N GLY A 118 -9.41 8.45 -2.71
CA GLY A 118 -8.71 7.45 -3.51
C GLY A 118 -9.22 7.39 -4.93
N ILE A 119 -8.30 7.16 -5.86
CA ILE A 119 -8.63 6.92 -7.27
C ILE A 119 -8.42 5.45 -7.57
N VAL A 120 -9.52 4.75 -7.84
CA VAL A 120 -9.52 3.29 -7.96
C VAL A 120 -10.03 2.88 -9.34
N PRO A 121 -9.19 2.23 -10.17
CA PRO A 121 -9.64 1.62 -11.41
C PRO A 121 -10.40 0.32 -11.10
N LEU A 122 -11.62 0.21 -11.60
CA LEU A 122 -12.51 -0.92 -11.44
C LEU A 122 -12.83 -1.55 -12.80
N ASP A 123 -13.00 -2.87 -12.84
CA ASP A 123 -13.63 -3.55 -13.98
C ASP A 123 -15.11 -3.15 -14.12
N LEU A 124 -15.75 -3.63 -15.19
CA LEU A 124 -17.18 -3.37 -15.44
C LEU A 124 -18.13 -4.04 -14.42
N SER A 125 -17.60 -4.94 -13.58
CA SER A 125 -18.33 -5.59 -12.49
C SER A 125 -18.14 -4.88 -11.14
N GLY A 126 -17.29 -3.84 -11.08
CA GLY A 126 -16.99 -3.07 -9.88
C GLY A 126 -15.83 -3.60 -9.03
N ASN A 127 -15.05 -4.57 -9.51
CA ASN A 127 -13.87 -5.06 -8.80
C ASN A 127 -12.63 -4.24 -9.16
N GLN A 128 -11.76 -3.98 -8.18
CA GLN A 128 -10.50 -3.28 -8.44
C GLN A 128 -9.60 -4.10 -9.37
N ILE A 129 -9.04 -3.42 -10.36
CA ILE A 129 -8.09 -3.99 -11.31
C ILE A 129 -6.70 -3.36 -11.14
N THR A 130 -5.67 -4.16 -11.40
CA THR A 130 -4.27 -3.69 -11.44
C THR A 130 -3.65 -3.82 -12.82
N SER A 131 -4.36 -4.48 -13.75
CA SER A 131 -3.98 -4.55 -15.16
C SER A 131 -5.18 -4.71 -16.08
N LEU A 132 -5.04 -4.27 -17.34
CA LEU A 132 -5.99 -4.47 -18.43
C LEU A 132 -5.27 -4.44 -19.80
N ASN A 133 -5.93 -4.86 -20.86
CA ASN A 133 -5.38 -4.79 -22.23
C ASN A 133 -5.68 -3.44 -22.89
N VAL A 134 -4.85 -3.03 -23.86
CA VAL A 134 -5.18 -1.92 -24.77
C VAL A 134 -6.53 -2.18 -25.43
N GLY A 135 -7.36 -1.15 -25.53
CA GLY A 135 -8.70 -1.21 -26.12
C GLY A 135 -9.81 -1.48 -25.12
N GLU A 136 -9.51 -2.04 -23.95
CA GLU A 136 -10.50 -2.34 -22.92
C GLU A 136 -11.04 -1.08 -22.23
N ILE A 137 -12.29 -1.17 -21.77
CA ILE A 137 -12.99 -0.14 -21.01
C ILE A 137 -13.00 -0.55 -19.53
N PHE A 138 -12.76 0.41 -18.66
CA PHE A 138 -12.82 0.25 -17.21
C PHE A 138 -13.45 1.49 -16.57
N TYR A 139 -13.79 1.41 -15.28
CA TYR A 139 -14.28 2.56 -14.52
C TYR A 139 -13.15 3.16 -13.68
N LEU A 140 -12.87 4.44 -13.87
CA LEU A 140 -12.09 5.20 -12.90
C LEU A 140 -13.05 5.67 -11.80
N SER A 141 -12.77 5.36 -10.54
CA SER A 141 -13.67 5.63 -9.43
C SER A 141 -13.03 6.55 -8.40
N LEU A 142 -13.73 7.62 -8.03
CA LEU A 142 -13.41 8.48 -6.90
C LEU A 142 -14.04 7.87 -5.64
N VAL A 143 -13.20 7.55 -4.67
CA VAL A 143 -13.57 6.86 -3.44
C VAL A 143 -13.21 7.72 -2.24
N THR A 144 -14.02 7.67 -1.19
CA THR A 144 -13.81 8.42 0.04
C THR A 144 -13.94 7.55 1.28
N GLU A 145 -13.25 7.90 2.35
CA GLU A 145 -13.28 7.22 3.65
C GLU A 145 -12.95 8.22 4.77
N ASP A 146 -13.77 8.25 5.83
CA ASP A 146 -13.51 9.03 7.04
C ASP A 146 -12.54 8.25 7.93
N LEU A 147 -11.36 8.81 8.19
CA LEU A 147 -10.27 8.15 8.91
C LEU A 147 -10.26 8.50 10.41
N ARG A 148 -11.17 9.36 10.87
CA ARG A 148 -11.28 9.71 12.29
C ARG A 148 -11.70 8.49 13.10
N THR A 149 -11.27 8.45 14.36
CA THR A 149 -11.61 7.35 15.28
C THR A 149 -13.09 7.32 15.66
N ASP A 150 -13.77 8.47 15.58
CA ASP A 150 -15.20 8.63 15.75
C ASP A 150 -15.87 8.93 14.39
N SER A 151 -15.51 8.17 13.36
CA SER A 151 -15.97 8.40 12.00
C SER A 151 -17.50 8.46 11.93
N LYS A 152 -17.98 9.51 11.27
CA LYS A 152 -19.40 9.73 10.94
C LYS A 152 -19.61 9.74 9.42
N GLY A 153 -18.51 9.60 8.69
CA GLY A 153 -18.46 9.56 7.25
C GLY A 153 -18.13 10.90 6.62
N VAL A 154 -17.91 10.86 5.32
CA VAL A 154 -17.54 12.03 4.52
C VAL A 154 -18.80 12.66 3.94
N PHE A 155 -19.06 13.93 4.25
CA PHE A 155 -20.22 14.66 3.75
C PHE A 155 -20.01 15.09 2.30
N ALA A 156 -18.84 15.64 1.98
CA ALA A 156 -18.50 16.10 0.64
C ALA A 156 -17.07 15.70 0.29
N GLY A 157 -16.86 15.19 -0.92
CA GLY A 157 -15.55 14.83 -1.42
C GLY A 157 -15.37 15.30 -2.84
N TYR A 158 -14.38 16.17 -3.04
CA TYR A 158 -13.98 16.73 -4.32
C TYR A 158 -12.45 16.67 -4.43
N ALA A 159 -11.95 16.39 -5.62
CA ALA A 159 -10.52 16.36 -5.89
C ALA A 159 -10.26 16.68 -7.36
N ASP A 160 -9.08 17.22 -7.62
CA ASP A 160 -8.52 17.29 -8.95
C ASP A 160 -7.78 16.00 -9.25
N VAL A 161 -8.11 15.35 -10.36
CA VAL A 161 -7.55 14.04 -10.70
C VAL A 161 -6.76 14.14 -11.98
N GLN A 162 -5.45 13.91 -11.88
CA GLN A 162 -4.58 13.83 -13.04
C GLN A 162 -4.46 12.40 -13.54
N TYR A 163 -4.55 12.24 -14.86
CA TYR A 163 -4.41 10.97 -15.53
C TYR A 163 -3.58 11.10 -16.81
N PRO A 164 -2.84 10.06 -17.22
CA PRO A 164 -2.01 10.14 -18.42
C PRO A 164 -2.85 10.01 -19.69
N ALA A 165 -3.23 11.15 -20.26
CA ALA A 165 -4.00 11.25 -21.50
C ALA A 165 -3.31 10.62 -22.74
N ALA A 166 -2.02 10.29 -22.64
CA ALA A 166 -1.29 9.54 -23.66
C ALA A 166 -1.59 8.03 -23.66
N ASN A 167 -2.14 7.52 -22.55
CA ASN A 167 -2.37 6.09 -22.31
C ASN A 167 -3.84 5.72 -22.16
N ILE A 168 -4.66 6.66 -21.70
CA ILE A 168 -6.08 6.46 -21.51
C ILE A 168 -6.87 7.68 -21.98
N GLU A 169 -8.10 7.45 -22.43
CA GLU A 169 -9.06 8.48 -22.81
C GLU A 169 -10.38 8.33 -22.04
N ILE A 170 -11.10 9.43 -21.87
CA ILE A 170 -12.44 9.42 -21.27
C ILE A 170 -13.42 8.86 -22.30
N ALA A 171 -14.08 7.75 -21.96
CA ALA A 171 -14.97 7.01 -22.85
C ALA A 171 -16.46 7.34 -22.65
N GLY A 172 -16.78 8.19 -21.67
CA GLY A 172 -18.16 8.58 -21.37
C GLY A 172 -18.25 9.60 -20.22
N VAL A 173 -19.43 9.73 -19.63
CA VAL A 173 -19.71 10.74 -18.59
C VAL A 173 -19.66 10.16 -17.19
N ALA A 174 -19.40 11.03 -16.20
CA ALA A 174 -19.41 10.66 -14.80
C ALA A 174 -20.79 10.16 -14.33
N SER A 175 -20.78 9.07 -13.56
CA SER A 175 -21.94 8.51 -12.87
C SER A 175 -21.73 8.64 -11.36
N PHE A 176 -22.70 9.24 -10.67
CA PHE A 176 -22.64 9.51 -9.24
C PHE A 176 -23.49 8.51 -8.46
N LEU A 177 -22.94 7.94 -7.39
CA LEU A 177 -23.56 6.86 -6.64
C LEU A 177 -24.17 7.39 -5.33
N SER A 178 -25.29 6.80 -4.91
CA SER A 178 -25.87 7.09 -3.60
C SER A 178 -24.88 6.72 -2.48
N PRO A 179 -24.67 7.59 -1.47
CA PRO A 179 -25.46 8.79 -1.16
C PRO A 179 -24.97 10.11 -1.81
N TYR A 180 -23.83 10.11 -2.51
CA TYR A 180 -23.20 11.28 -3.14
C TYR A 180 -23.89 11.69 -4.45
N VAL A 181 -25.12 12.18 -4.36
CA VAL A 181 -25.94 12.51 -5.54
C VAL A 181 -26.10 14.01 -5.78
N ASN A 182 -25.57 14.88 -4.91
CA ASN A 182 -25.73 16.33 -4.96
C ASN A 182 -24.42 17.05 -5.30
N GLY A 183 -24.50 18.32 -5.74
CA GLY A 183 -23.32 19.15 -5.99
C GLY A 183 -22.33 18.58 -7.01
N ARG A 184 -22.80 17.80 -7.98
CA ARG A 184 -21.96 17.05 -8.90
C ARG A 184 -21.07 17.96 -9.74
N SER A 185 -19.78 17.67 -9.80
CA SER A 185 -18.82 18.34 -10.67
C SER A 185 -17.82 17.31 -11.24
N TRP A 186 -17.37 17.53 -12.48
CA TRP A 186 -16.43 16.67 -13.22
C TRP A 186 -15.93 17.39 -14.49
N ASN A 187 -15.18 18.48 -14.34
CA ASN A 187 -14.72 19.24 -15.51
C ASN A 187 -13.59 18.49 -16.24
N THR A 188 -13.77 18.21 -17.54
CA THR A 188 -12.82 17.46 -18.37
C THR A 188 -12.33 18.28 -19.57
N GLU A 189 -12.42 19.61 -19.51
CA GLU A 189 -12.02 20.50 -20.62
C GLU A 189 -10.51 20.43 -20.91
N SER A 190 -9.70 20.14 -19.88
CA SER A 190 -8.25 19.99 -20.00
C SER A 190 -7.84 18.52 -20.12
N PRO A 191 -7.23 18.08 -21.25
CA PRO A 191 -6.78 16.70 -21.39
C PRO A 191 -5.80 16.29 -20.29
N GLY A 192 -6.09 15.15 -19.63
CA GLY A 192 -5.25 14.61 -18.56
C GLY A 192 -5.57 15.16 -17.17
N LEU A 193 -6.61 15.99 -17.05
CA LEU A 193 -7.13 16.51 -15.80
C LEU A 193 -8.65 16.32 -15.75
N ILE A 194 -9.14 15.77 -14.66
CA ILE A 194 -10.54 15.86 -14.26
C ILE A 194 -10.56 16.84 -13.09
N ASP A 195 -10.91 18.06 -13.41
CA ASP A 195 -10.90 19.21 -12.52
C ASP A 195 -12.18 19.20 -11.67
N GLU A 196 -12.02 19.42 -10.37
CA GLU A 196 -13.14 19.57 -9.44
C GLU A 196 -14.09 18.37 -9.43
N TRP A 197 -13.56 17.14 -9.53
CA TRP A 197 -14.39 15.94 -9.59
C TRP A 197 -14.92 15.57 -8.22
N GLY A 198 -16.25 15.54 -8.06
CA GLY A 198 -16.84 15.17 -6.79
C GLY A 198 -18.33 15.44 -6.66
N ALA A 199 -18.84 15.11 -5.47
CA ALA A 199 -20.21 15.33 -5.06
C ALA A 199 -20.32 15.32 -3.53
N PHE A 200 -21.45 15.78 -3.02
CA PHE A 200 -21.79 15.68 -1.60
C PHE A 200 -23.02 14.80 -1.35
N ALA A 201 -23.03 14.19 -0.17
CA ALA A 201 -24.03 13.26 0.31
C ALA A 201 -25.29 13.98 0.84
N GLY A 202 -26.20 13.23 1.47
CA GLY A 202 -27.41 13.77 2.10
C GLY A 202 -27.16 14.31 3.51
N LEU A 203 -28.23 14.50 4.27
CA LEU A 203 -28.12 14.84 5.70
C LEU A 203 -27.95 13.60 6.60
N THR A 204 -28.02 12.40 6.02
CA THR A 204 -27.82 11.15 6.74
C THR A 204 -26.34 10.80 6.71
N GLU A 205 -25.74 10.70 7.89
CA GLU A 205 -24.35 10.27 8.08
C GLU A 205 -24.09 8.96 7.32
N THR A 206 -23.00 8.92 6.56
CA THR A 206 -22.58 7.71 5.85
C THR A 206 -21.91 6.70 6.78
N GLY A 207 -21.42 7.15 7.93
CA GLY A 207 -20.74 6.32 8.92
C GLY A 207 -19.39 5.82 8.41
N ASP A 208 -18.91 4.78 9.06
CA ASP A 208 -17.59 4.20 8.83
C ASP A 208 -17.50 3.51 7.45
N GLY A 209 -16.29 3.42 6.94
CA GLY A 209 -15.96 2.65 5.75
C GLY A 209 -15.78 3.48 4.48
N SER A 210 -15.55 2.77 3.38
CA SER A 210 -15.17 3.36 2.11
C SER A 210 -16.35 3.40 1.14
N TYR A 211 -16.57 4.55 0.52
CA TYR A 211 -17.69 4.79 -0.38
C TYR A 211 -17.23 5.34 -1.73
N ILE A 212 -17.84 4.87 -2.82
CA ILE A 212 -17.64 5.44 -4.15
C ILE A 212 -18.52 6.69 -4.29
N ILE A 213 -17.89 7.82 -4.59
CA ILE A 213 -18.59 9.09 -4.90
C ILE A 213 -19.09 9.04 -6.35
N SER A 214 -18.18 8.76 -7.27
CA SER A 214 -18.45 8.81 -8.70
C SER A 214 -17.55 7.84 -9.46
N THR A 215 -18.03 7.39 -10.62
CA THR A 215 -17.23 6.63 -11.60
C THR A 215 -17.27 7.31 -12.96
N ILE A 216 -16.17 7.24 -13.72
CA ILE A 216 -16.09 7.70 -15.12
C ILE A 216 -15.59 6.51 -15.96
N PRO A 217 -16.30 6.14 -17.05
CA PRO A 217 -15.79 5.12 -17.96
C PRO A 217 -14.58 5.66 -18.73
N MET A 218 -13.49 4.91 -18.68
CA MET A 218 -12.22 5.20 -19.33
C MET A 218 -11.89 4.08 -20.33
N LYS A 219 -11.10 4.39 -21.35
CA LYS A 219 -10.59 3.41 -22.30
C LYS A 219 -9.07 3.44 -22.34
N ALA A 220 -8.44 2.27 -22.28
CA ALA A 220 -7.01 2.13 -22.50
C ALA A 220 -6.68 2.28 -23.99
N THR A 221 -5.81 3.22 -24.33
CA THR A 221 -5.43 3.50 -25.72
C THR A 221 -3.99 3.13 -26.03
N LYS A 222 -3.13 3.02 -25.01
CA LYS A 222 -1.72 2.67 -25.18
C LYS A 222 -1.14 1.95 -23.97
N ALA A 223 -0.35 0.92 -24.25
CA ALA A 223 0.34 0.11 -23.25
C ALA A 223 1.35 0.93 -22.42
N GLY A 224 1.58 0.48 -21.19
CA GLY A 224 2.50 1.10 -20.23
C GLY A 224 1.98 1.02 -18.79
N SER A 225 2.86 1.25 -17.82
CA SER A 225 2.45 1.46 -16.44
C SER A 225 2.06 2.92 -16.22
N ILE A 226 0.90 3.13 -15.61
CA ILE A 226 0.35 4.46 -15.34
C ILE A 226 0.01 4.62 -13.87
N VAL A 227 0.10 5.86 -13.38
CA VAL A 227 -0.30 6.23 -12.02
C VAL A 227 -1.35 7.33 -12.11
N PHE A 228 -2.37 7.24 -11.27
CA PHE A 228 -3.36 8.30 -11.08
C PHE A 228 -2.93 9.22 -9.95
N GLY A 229 -2.91 10.53 -10.23
CA GLY A 229 -2.67 11.56 -9.23
C GLY A 229 -3.99 12.16 -8.76
N ALA A 230 -4.07 12.53 -7.49
CA ALA A 230 -5.15 13.34 -6.96
C ALA A 230 -4.58 14.46 -6.09
N SER A 231 -5.20 15.63 -6.15
CA SER A 231 -4.90 16.78 -5.31
C SER A 231 -6.19 17.44 -4.82
N THR A 232 -6.04 18.37 -3.89
CA THR A 232 -7.18 19.20 -3.43
C THR A 232 -7.79 19.95 -4.60
N SER A 233 -9.12 20.00 -4.61
CA SER A 233 -9.88 21.01 -5.34
C SER A 233 -9.49 22.42 -4.90
N ASP A 234 -9.61 23.40 -5.80
CA ASP A 234 -9.27 24.79 -5.59
C ASP A 234 -10.48 25.74 -5.60
N ASN A 235 -11.68 25.23 -5.88
CA ASN A 235 -12.92 26.00 -5.94
C ASN A 235 -13.67 26.09 -4.60
N HIS A 236 -13.17 26.96 -3.73
CA HIS A 236 -13.80 27.29 -2.46
C HIS A 236 -14.92 28.35 -2.62
N PRO A 237 -16.11 28.20 -1.99
CA PRO A 237 -16.50 27.16 -1.02
C PRO A 237 -17.33 26.01 -1.63
N VAL A 238 -17.35 25.86 -2.96
CA VAL A 238 -18.35 25.03 -3.61
C VAL A 238 -17.97 23.55 -3.60
N HIS A 239 -16.68 23.26 -3.65
CA HIS A 239 -16.14 21.91 -3.80
C HIS A 239 -15.12 21.58 -2.71
N ASP A 240 -15.45 21.98 -1.49
CA ASP A 240 -14.65 21.67 -0.31
C ASP A 240 -14.83 20.19 0.11
N VAL A 241 -13.80 19.64 0.75
CA VAL A 241 -13.91 18.34 1.42
C VAL A 241 -14.44 18.56 2.84
N LEU A 242 -15.54 17.89 3.17
CA LEU A 242 -16.29 18.09 4.40
C LEU A 242 -16.63 16.76 5.05
N LEU A 243 -16.63 16.72 6.38
CA LEU A 243 -16.93 15.55 7.19
C LEU A 243 -18.21 15.75 8.00
N TYR A 244 -18.97 14.67 8.22
CA TYR A 244 -20.11 14.74 9.14
C TYR A 244 -19.63 15.03 10.57
N GLY A 245 -20.39 15.87 11.27
CA GLY A 245 -20.06 16.27 12.65
C GLY A 245 -18.88 17.24 12.77
N SER A 246 -18.38 17.79 11.66
CA SER A 246 -17.49 18.96 11.62
C SER A 246 -18.24 20.15 11.01
N GLU A 247 -17.98 21.35 11.52
CA GLU A 247 -18.45 22.61 10.90
C GLU A 247 -17.36 23.28 10.05
N ASP A 248 -16.13 22.76 10.11
CA ASP A 248 -14.97 23.28 9.42
C ASP A 248 -14.65 22.44 8.16
N ILE A 249 -14.06 23.11 7.17
CA ILE A 249 -13.42 22.46 6.03
C ILE A 249 -12.25 21.59 6.50
N VAL A 250 -12.09 20.41 5.90
CA VAL A 250 -10.91 19.57 6.16
C VAL A 250 -9.67 20.26 5.60
N ASP A 251 -8.63 20.42 6.43
CA ASP A 251 -7.35 20.97 5.97
C ASP A 251 -6.80 20.12 4.81
N PRO A 252 -6.40 20.73 3.67
CA PRO A 252 -5.68 20.06 2.58
C PRO A 252 -4.59 19.07 3.00
N ASN A 253 -3.82 19.41 4.04
CA ASN A 253 -2.73 18.58 4.56
C ASN A 253 -3.22 17.40 5.40
N SER A 254 -4.49 17.42 5.78
CA SER A 254 -5.21 16.38 6.48
C SER A 254 -6.05 15.48 5.57
N ILE A 255 -5.87 15.60 4.25
CA ILE A 255 -6.47 14.71 3.26
C ILE A 255 -5.43 13.72 2.75
N TYR A 256 -5.70 12.43 2.93
CA TYR A 256 -4.85 11.37 2.41
C TYR A 256 -5.26 10.99 0.98
N TYR A 257 -4.45 11.37 0.00
CA TYR A 257 -4.65 10.98 -1.40
C TYR A 257 -4.06 9.59 -1.68
N ARG A 258 -4.92 8.60 -1.92
CA ARG A 258 -4.51 7.24 -2.32
C ARG A 258 -4.32 7.18 -3.84
N ALA A 259 -3.06 7.19 -4.26
CA ALA A 259 -2.68 6.92 -5.64
C ALA A 259 -2.77 5.41 -5.95
N THR A 260 -3.15 5.09 -7.18
CA THR A 260 -3.18 3.71 -7.69
C THR A 260 -2.37 3.59 -8.97
N GLU A 261 -1.63 2.49 -9.11
CA GLU A 261 -0.94 2.10 -10.35
C GLU A 261 -1.82 1.14 -11.16
N LEU A 262 -1.80 1.29 -12.48
CA LEU A 262 -2.50 0.41 -13.42
C LEU A 262 -1.57 0.05 -14.57
N LEU A 263 -1.43 -1.25 -14.85
CA LEU A 263 -0.63 -1.75 -15.95
C LEU A 263 -1.49 -1.99 -17.19
N ILE A 264 -1.24 -1.25 -18.27
CA ILE A 264 -1.88 -1.49 -19.56
C ILE A 264 -0.98 -2.39 -20.39
N LEU A 265 -1.46 -3.60 -20.66
CA LEU A 265 -0.78 -4.60 -21.47
C LEU A 265 -1.01 -4.33 -22.96
N GLU A 266 -0.05 -4.67 -23.80
CA GLU A 266 -0.26 -4.67 -25.25
C GLU A 266 -1.42 -5.62 -25.60
N ASP A 267 -2.14 -5.29 -26.67
CA ASP A 267 -3.21 -6.15 -27.14
C ASP A 267 -2.63 -7.53 -27.44
N ALA A 268 -3.31 -8.58 -26.98
CA ALA A 268 -2.98 -9.95 -27.34
C ALA A 268 -3.47 -10.18 -28.77
N GLU A 269 -2.88 -9.48 -29.74
CA GLU A 269 -2.95 -9.87 -31.14
C GLU A 269 -2.39 -11.29 -31.21
N GLY A 270 -3.29 -12.25 -31.43
CA GLY A 270 -2.96 -13.65 -31.41
C GLY A 270 -1.85 -13.96 -32.40
N GLU A 271 -0.73 -14.46 -31.90
CA GLU A 271 0.11 -15.41 -32.63
C GLU A 271 -0.71 -16.70 -32.80
N GLY A 272 -1.74 -16.62 -33.64
CA GLY A 272 -2.28 -17.78 -34.28
C GLY A 272 -1.16 -18.31 -35.15
N TRP A 273 -0.41 -19.28 -34.63
CA TRP A 273 0.40 -20.15 -35.43
C TRP A 273 -0.50 -20.66 -36.56
N SER A 274 -0.35 -20.12 -37.77
CA SER A 274 -0.75 -20.87 -38.94
C SER A 274 0.04 -22.15 -38.84
N GLU A 275 -0.63 -23.27 -38.68
CA GLU A 275 -0.02 -24.57 -38.95
C GLU A 275 0.47 -24.50 -40.39
N GLU A 276 1.75 -24.13 -40.59
CA GLU A 276 2.45 -24.35 -41.84
C GLU A 276 2.44 -25.85 -42.05
N GLU A 277 1.53 -26.27 -42.92
CA GLU A 277 1.25 -27.64 -43.31
C GLU A 277 2.37 -28.24 -44.17
N ASP A 278 3.65 -27.95 -43.90
CA ASP A 278 4.81 -28.42 -44.68
C ASP A 278 5.84 -29.24 -43.88
N LEU A 279 5.49 -29.71 -42.67
CA LEU A 279 6.37 -30.56 -41.84
C LEU A 279 6.01 -32.05 -41.82
N ILE A 280 5.53 -32.63 -42.93
CA ILE A 280 5.45 -34.10 -43.09
C ILE A 280 6.04 -34.55 -44.44
N ASP A 281 7.36 -34.36 -44.63
CA ASP A 281 8.07 -35.23 -45.59
C ASP A 281 9.55 -35.52 -45.28
N LEU A 282 9.98 -35.37 -44.01
CA LEU A 282 11.37 -35.64 -43.62
C LEU A 282 11.58 -36.83 -42.65
N ILE A 283 10.57 -37.69 -42.46
CA ILE A 283 10.71 -38.93 -41.65
C ILE A 283 10.43 -40.21 -42.48
N SER A 284 10.57 -40.19 -43.80
CA SER A 284 10.43 -41.41 -44.62
C SER A 284 11.55 -41.68 -45.65
N ALA A 285 12.60 -40.85 -45.72
CA ALA A 285 13.74 -41.13 -46.59
C ALA A 285 15.00 -41.48 -45.78
N ASN A 286 15.18 -42.78 -45.55
CA ASN A 286 16.40 -43.40 -45.07
C ASN A 286 17.57 -43.13 -46.04
N LYS A 287 18.21 -41.95 -45.94
CA LYS A 287 19.38 -41.58 -46.75
C LYS A 287 20.61 -41.42 -45.86
N VAL A 288 21.51 -42.38 -46.01
CA VAL A 288 22.83 -42.50 -45.37
C VAL A 288 23.59 -41.17 -45.44
N ILE A 289 24.00 -40.64 -44.28
CA ILE A 289 24.85 -39.44 -44.17
C ILE A 289 26.31 -39.86 -44.43
N ASP A 290 26.94 -39.30 -45.47
CA ASP A 290 28.37 -39.40 -45.75
C ASP A 290 29.15 -38.42 -44.85
N PRO A 291 30.11 -38.88 -44.02
CA PRO A 291 30.77 -38.05 -43.01
C PRO A 291 31.94 -37.18 -43.53
N SER A 292 32.04 -36.91 -44.83
CA SER A 292 33.21 -36.22 -45.42
C SER A 292 33.08 -34.70 -45.64
N CYS A 293 32.17 -34.00 -44.95
CA CYS A 293 32.05 -32.54 -45.09
C CYS A 293 32.12 -31.79 -43.76
N SER A 294 33.24 -31.93 -43.06
CA SER A 294 33.68 -30.99 -42.01
C SER A 294 34.91 -30.24 -42.52
N ASP A 295 34.70 -29.14 -43.25
CA ASP A 295 35.63 -28.01 -43.34
C ASP A 295 35.13 -27.05 -44.41
N ARG A 296 34.54 -25.93 -43.96
CA ARG A 296 34.50 -24.60 -44.60
C ARG A 296 33.31 -23.81 -44.06
N PHE A 297 33.42 -23.28 -42.86
CA PHE A 297 32.64 -22.10 -42.47
C PHE A 297 33.38 -21.23 -41.44
N PHE A 298 34.70 -21.18 -41.54
CA PHE A 298 35.51 -20.07 -41.01
C PHE A 298 36.42 -19.57 -42.13
N ARG A 299 35.94 -18.61 -42.92
CA ARG A 299 36.76 -17.58 -43.55
C ARG A 299 35.92 -16.53 -44.27
N ASP A 300 36.24 -15.28 -43.92
CA ASP A 300 36.23 -14.06 -44.71
C ASP A 300 35.07 -13.05 -44.50
N TYR A 301 35.52 -11.91 -43.92
CA TYR A 301 34.96 -10.56 -43.76
C TYR A 301 34.10 -10.25 -42.52
#